data_AF-L9MHX1-F1
#
_entry.id   AF-L9MHX1-F1
#
_cell.length_a   1.000
_cell.length_b   1.000
_cell.length_c   1.000
_cell.angle_alpha   90.00
_cell.angle_beta   90.00
_cell.angle_gamma   90.00
#
_symmetry.space_group_name_H-M   'P 1'
#
loop_
_entity.id
_entity.type
_entity.pdbx_description
1 polymer ?
#
loop_
_entity_poly.entity_id
_entity_poly.type
_entity_poly.pdbx_seq_one_letter_code
_entity_poly.pdbx_strand_id
1 'polypeptide(L)'
;MTFYKYFPSKAKLIEECLVTRNHNLQQSLGAAIAECDPDDYLSHIKAIFVWYNAWFHSADFNGCMFQKAVEEISKIYPSSLQPAIDYKEWLKGHLSHALRHLGIKQDVQMAGFLSSILDGMTIQAQIDPKQVNLDDYWKRVETLIQMELAVTS
;
A
#
# COMPACT_ATOMS: atom_id res chain seq x y z
N MET A 1 2.10 -9.88 37.14
CA MET A 1 2.34 -10.21 35.71
C MET A 1 1.27 -9.53 34.87
N THR A 2 1.61 -8.44 34.18
CA THR A 2 0.66 -7.64 33.38
C THR A 2 0.66 -8.01 31.90
N PHE A 3 1.79 -8.46 31.35
CA PHE A 3 1.92 -8.80 29.92
C PHE A 3 1.00 -9.95 29.47
N TYR A 4 1.16 -11.14 30.06
CA TYR A 4 0.39 -12.33 29.68
C TYR A 4 -1.09 -12.25 30.01
N LYS A 5 -1.52 -11.25 30.80
CA LYS A 5 -2.92 -10.93 31.02
C LYS A 5 -3.57 -10.38 29.73
N TYR A 6 -2.84 -9.61 28.94
CA TYR A 6 -3.35 -8.96 27.72
C TYR A 6 -2.87 -9.63 26.44
N PHE A 7 -1.65 -10.17 26.44
CA PHE A 7 -1.06 -10.85 25.28
C PHE A 7 -0.59 -12.26 25.66
N PRO A 8 -1.33 -13.31 25.29
CA PRO A 8 -1.01 -14.68 25.69
C PRO A 8 0.30 -15.20 25.10
N SER A 9 0.82 -14.55 24.04
CA SER A 9 2.11 -14.88 23.43
C SER A 9 2.74 -13.68 22.71
N LYS A 10 4.04 -13.77 22.41
CA LYS A 10 4.73 -12.80 21.55
C LYS A 10 4.09 -12.75 20.15
N ALA A 11 3.68 -13.90 19.61
CA ALA A 11 3.01 -13.97 18.30
C ALA A 11 1.70 -13.17 18.28
N LYS A 12 0.90 -13.26 19.36
CA LYS A 12 -0.32 -12.46 19.49
C LYS A 12 -0.05 -10.98 19.64
N LEU A 13 0.97 -10.59 20.40
CA LEU A 13 1.37 -9.18 20.44
C LEU A 13 1.76 -8.66 19.05
N ILE A 14 2.57 -9.41 18.29
CA ILE A 14 3.00 -9.00 16.95
C ILE A 14 1.81 -8.87 16.00
N GLU A 15 0.90 -9.85 16.00
CA GLU A 15 -0.31 -9.82 15.19
C GLU A 15 -1.15 -8.58 15.50
N GLU A 16 -1.40 -8.27 16.77
CA GLU A 16 -2.15 -7.07 17.19
C GLU A 16 -1.43 -5.77 16.79
N CYS A 17 -0.09 -5.73 16.83
CA CYS A 17 0.67 -4.60 16.31
C CYS A 17 0.47 -4.41 14.79
N LEU A 18 0.46 -5.50 14.02
CA LEU A 18 0.25 -5.46 12.57
C LEU A 18 -1.21 -5.09 12.22
N VAL A 19 -2.19 -5.59 12.97
CA VAL A 19 -3.61 -5.19 12.84
C VAL A 19 -3.78 -3.70 13.11
N THR A 20 -3.19 -3.20 14.20
CA THR A 20 -3.24 -1.77 14.55
C THR A 20 -2.57 -0.93 13.46
N ARG A 21 -1.42 -1.37 12.94
CA ARG A 21 -0.75 -0.69 11.83
C ARG A 21 -1.63 -0.68 10.58
N ASN A 22 -2.31 -1.78 10.27
CA ASN A 22 -3.21 -1.89 9.13
C ASN A 22 -4.34 -0.85 9.22
N HIS A 23 -5.06 -0.80 10.35
CA HIS A 23 -6.13 0.18 10.56
C HIS A 23 -5.65 1.63 10.40
N ASN A 24 -4.50 1.97 10.99
CA ASN A 24 -3.97 3.34 10.90
C ASN A 24 -3.62 3.74 9.47
N LEU A 25 -3.02 2.82 8.69
CA LEU A 25 -2.68 3.11 7.30
C LEU A 25 -3.92 3.20 6.43
N GLN A 26 -4.87 2.27 6.57
CA GLN A 26 -6.13 2.29 5.81
C GLN A 26 -6.94 3.56 6.10
N GLN A 27 -7.03 3.98 7.36
CA GLN A 27 -7.71 5.21 7.74
C GLN A 27 -7.02 6.45 7.14
N SER A 28 -5.70 6.56 7.27
CA SER A 28 -4.95 7.72 6.77
C SER A 28 -4.97 7.80 5.24
N LEU A 29 -4.75 6.68 4.55
CA LEU A 29 -4.78 6.62 3.10
C LEU A 29 -6.20 6.82 2.55
N GLY A 30 -7.20 6.22 3.19
CA GLY A 30 -8.61 6.42 2.84
C GLY A 30 -9.03 7.89 2.97
N ALA A 31 -8.58 8.59 4.01
CA ALA A 31 -8.81 10.03 4.15
C ALA A 31 -8.18 10.83 3.02
N ALA A 32 -6.93 10.52 2.63
CA ALA A 32 -6.26 11.19 1.51
C ALA A 32 -6.99 10.99 0.17
N ILE A 33 -7.55 9.81 -0.07
CA ILE A 33 -8.38 9.56 -1.27
C ILE A 33 -9.69 10.35 -1.19
N ALA A 34 -10.32 10.42 -0.01
CA ALA A 34 -11.61 11.11 0.19
C ALA A 34 -11.54 12.64 0.02
N GLU A 35 -10.34 13.23 0.01
CA GLU A 35 -10.14 14.65 -0.31
C GLU A 35 -10.24 14.95 -1.82
N CYS A 36 -10.17 13.93 -2.68
CA CYS A 36 -10.33 14.07 -4.12
C CYS A 36 -11.81 14.17 -4.53
N ASP A 37 -12.05 14.67 -5.76
CA ASP A 37 -13.36 14.59 -6.39
C ASP A 37 -13.82 13.12 -6.47
N PRO A 38 -15.01 12.75 -5.95
CA PRO A 38 -15.51 11.36 -5.98
C PRO A 38 -15.56 10.72 -7.37
N ASP A 39 -15.69 11.52 -8.43
CA ASP A 39 -15.79 11.02 -9.81
C ASP A 39 -14.44 11.05 -10.57
N ASP A 40 -13.38 11.60 -9.96
CA ASP A 40 -12.02 11.62 -10.53
C ASP A 40 -11.17 10.46 -10.02
N TYR A 41 -11.42 9.27 -10.58
CA TYR A 41 -10.71 8.05 -10.23
C TYR A 41 -9.22 8.04 -10.60
N LEU A 42 -8.77 8.89 -11.54
CA LEU A 42 -7.35 9.03 -11.83
C LEU A 42 -6.65 9.76 -10.67
N SER A 43 -7.27 10.82 -10.16
CA SER A 43 -6.80 11.51 -8.95
C SER A 43 -6.83 10.61 -7.73
N HIS A 44 -7.79 9.68 -7.58
CA HIS A 44 -7.77 8.70 -6.49
C HIS A 44 -6.53 7.82 -6.52
N ILE A 45 -6.15 7.30 -7.70
CA ILE A 45 -4.93 6.52 -7.87
C ILE A 45 -3.72 7.39 -7.56
N LYS A 46 -3.68 8.63 -8.08
CA LYS A 46 -2.58 9.57 -7.80
C LYS A 46 -2.41 9.87 -6.32
N ALA A 47 -3.52 10.05 -5.59
CA ALA A 47 -3.52 10.30 -4.15
C ALA A 47 -2.83 9.18 -3.37
N ILE A 48 -2.96 7.92 -3.81
CA ILE A 48 -2.23 6.79 -3.23
C ILE A 48 -0.72 6.98 -3.37
N PHE A 49 -0.23 7.32 -4.57
CA PHE A 49 1.20 7.53 -4.81
C PHE A 49 1.73 8.75 -4.04
N VAL A 50 0.96 9.84 -3.98
CA VAL A 50 1.28 11.04 -3.20
C VAL A 50 1.38 10.71 -1.70
N TRP A 51 0.41 9.96 -1.17
CA TRP A 51 0.40 9.56 0.23
C TRP A 51 1.61 8.68 0.59
N TYR A 52 1.96 7.71 -0.27
CA TYR A 52 3.16 6.90 -0.09
C TYR A 52 4.43 7.76 -0.09
N ASN A 53 4.53 8.72 -1.02
CA ASN A 53 5.66 9.64 -1.07
C ASN A 53 5.76 10.51 0.19
N ALA A 54 4.65 11.01 0.71
CA ALA A 54 4.62 11.74 1.97
C ALA A 54 5.06 10.87 3.15
N TRP A 55 4.61 9.60 3.19
CA TRP A 55 5.04 8.64 4.20
C TRP A 55 6.55 8.37 4.15
N PHE A 56 7.17 8.28 2.97
CA PHE A 56 8.63 8.11 2.84
C PHE A 56 9.45 9.23 3.47
N HIS A 57 8.87 10.44 3.55
CA HIS A 57 9.52 11.63 4.10
C HIS A 57 9.12 11.92 5.56
N SER A 58 8.36 11.02 6.19
CA SER A 58 7.99 11.13 7.61
C SER A 58 9.17 10.81 8.52
N ALA A 59 9.22 11.45 9.70
CA ALA A 59 10.31 11.26 10.65
C ALA A 59 10.38 9.82 11.23
N ASP A 60 9.27 9.09 11.18
CA ASP A 60 9.13 7.72 11.66
C ASP A 60 9.21 6.67 10.52
N PHE A 61 9.57 7.08 9.30
CA PHE A 61 9.75 6.15 8.20
C PHE A 61 10.95 5.22 8.42
N ASN A 62 10.66 3.94 8.60
CA ASN A 62 11.64 2.88 8.82
C ASN A 62 11.40 1.70 7.85
N GLY A 63 10.87 1.98 6.65
CA GLY A 63 10.39 0.97 5.71
C GLY A 63 9.02 0.39 6.06
N CYS A 64 8.59 -0.62 5.30
CA CYS A 64 7.28 -1.25 5.50
C CYS A 64 7.32 -2.31 6.61
N MET A 65 6.55 -2.09 7.68
CA MET A 65 6.41 -3.05 8.78
C MET A 65 5.91 -4.42 8.30
N PHE A 66 5.05 -4.46 7.28
CA PHE A 66 4.55 -5.72 6.71
C PHE A 66 5.62 -6.49 5.95
N GLN A 67 6.46 -5.81 5.15
CA GLN A 67 7.57 -6.45 4.44
C GLN A 67 8.57 -7.04 5.43
N LYS A 68 8.95 -6.27 6.46
CA LYS A 68 9.83 -6.74 7.54
C LYS A 68 9.25 -7.94 8.28
N ALA A 69 7.94 -7.93 8.59
CA ALA A 69 7.30 -9.07 9.22
C ALA A 69 7.39 -10.34 8.35
N VAL A 70 7.19 -10.22 7.05
CA VAL A 70 7.35 -11.36 6.13
C VAL A 70 8.80 -11.86 6.10
N GLU A 71 9.78 -10.97 6.10
CA GLU A 71 11.20 -11.35 6.09
C GLU A 71 11.67 -12.00 7.39
N GLU A 72 11.29 -11.43 8.54
CA GLU A 72 11.86 -11.79 9.84
C GLU A 72 11.12 -12.92 10.55
N ILE A 73 9.78 -12.97 10.43
CA ILE A 73 8.97 -13.84 11.28
C ILE A 73 8.05 -14.79 10.52
N SER A 74 7.98 -14.74 9.19
CA SER A 74 7.12 -15.64 8.40
C SER A 74 7.33 -17.13 8.71
N LYS A 75 8.58 -17.53 8.95
CA LYS A 75 8.95 -18.92 9.28
C LYS A 75 8.67 -19.30 10.72
N ILE A 76 8.56 -18.31 11.62
CA ILE A 76 8.43 -18.52 13.07
C ILE A 76 6.96 -18.41 13.49
N TYR A 77 6.24 -17.42 12.96
CA TYR A 77 4.85 -17.08 13.27
C TYR A 77 4.05 -16.85 11.98
N PRO A 78 3.84 -17.88 11.14
CA PRO A 78 3.14 -17.71 9.87
C PRO A 78 1.71 -17.18 10.05
N SER A 79 1.03 -17.55 11.14
CA SER A 79 -0.32 -17.08 11.46
C SER A 79 -0.37 -15.58 11.78
N SER A 80 0.75 -14.95 12.15
CA SER A 80 0.81 -13.52 12.46
C SER A 80 0.94 -12.65 11.20
N LEU A 81 1.02 -13.23 10.00
CA LEU A 81 1.15 -12.50 8.74
C LEU A 81 -0.18 -12.14 8.08
N GLN A 82 -1.31 -12.66 8.55
CA GLN A 82 -2.61 -12.36 7.95
C GLN A 82 -2.86 -10.85 7.77
N PRO A 83 -2.55 -9.97 8.75
CA PRO A 83 -2.75 -8.54 8.56
C PRO A 83 -1.93 -7.92 7.42
N ALA A 84 -0.75 -8.48 7.09
CA ALA A 84 0.06 -8.04 5.96
C ALA A 84 -0.57 -8.42 4.62
N ILE A 85 -1.17 -9.61 4.55
CA ILE A 85 -1.94 -10.09 3.39
C ILE A 85 -3.18 -9.21 3.22
N ASP A 86 -3.93 -8.98 4.30
CA ASP A 86 -5.15 -8.18 4.29
C ASP A 86 -4.88 -6.75 3.80
N TYR A 87 -3.80 -6.11 4.24
CA TYR A 87 -3.41 -4.77 3.73
C TYR A 87 -3.15 -4.79 2.22
N LYS A 88 -2.46 -5.82 1.72
CA LYS A 88 -2.13 -5.95 0.30
C LYS A 88 -3.36 -6.17 -0.55
N GLU A 89 -4.29 -7.01 -0.10
CA GLU A 89 -5.56 -7.25 -0.78
C GLU A 89 -6.44 -6.00 -0.77
N TRP A 90 -6.52 -5.31 0.36
CA TRP A 90 -7.24 -4.05 0.50
C TRP A 90 -6.72 -2.97 -0.47
N LEU A 91 -5.40 -2.74 -0.51
CA LEU A 91 -4.79 -1.75 -1.40
C LEU A 91 -5.03 -2.09 -2.87
N LYS A 92 -4.84 -3.36 -3.25
CA LYS A 92 -5.14 -3.83 -4.61
C LYS A 92 -6.61 -3.66 -4.96
N GLY A 93 -7.52 -3.90 -4.01
CA GLY A 93 -8.96 -3.67 -4.18
C GLY A 93 -9.29 -2.22 -4.49
N HIS A 94 -8.70 -1.27 -3.74
CA HIS A 94 -8.86 0.17 -4.00
C HIS A 94 -8.34 0.59 -5.39
N LEU A 95 -7.15 0.11 -5.76
CA LEU A 95 -6.57 0.37 -7.08
C LEU A 95 -7.46 -0.22 -8.20
N SER A 96 -7.87 -1.48 -8.07
CA SER A 96 -8.73 -2.17 -9.05
C SER A 96 -10.07 -1.48 -9.20
N HIS A 97 -10.67 -1.03 -8.10
CA HIS A 97 -11.91 -0.25 -8.13
C HIS A 97 -11.75 1.03 -8.96
N ALA A 98 -10.74 1.85 -8.67
CA ALA A 98 -10.51 3.09 -9.41
C ALA A 98 -10.20 2.82 -10.90
N LEU A 99 -9.35 1.84 -11.20
CA LEU A 99 -9.01 1.46 -12.58
C LEU A 99 -10.24 0.97 -13.37
N ARG A 100 -11.14 0.22 -12.73
CA ARG A 100 -12.40 -0.23 -13.35
C ARG A 100 -13.30 0.95 -13.71
N HIS A 101 -13.40 1.94 -12.82
CA HIS A 101 -14.18 3.16 -13.08
C HIS A 101 -13.58 4.03 -14.19
N LEU A 102 -12.27 3.96 -14.41
CA LEU A 102 -11.62 4.56 -15.58
C LEU A 102 -11.93 3.80 -16.89
N GLY A 103 -12.47 2.59 -16.83
CA GLY A 103 -12.81 1.76 -18.01
C GLY A 103 -11.79 0.68 -18.36
N ILE A 104 -10.77 0.44 -17.50
CA ILE A 104 -9.78 -0.60 -17.74
C ILE A 104 -10.39 -1.98 -17.49
N LYS A 105 -10.36 -2.87 -18.50
CA LYS A 105 -10.90 -4.24 -18.41
C LYS A 105 -10.01 -5.20 -17.61
N GLN A 106 -8.69 -5.00 -17.65
CA GLN A 106 -7.71 -5.78 -16.89
C GLN A 106 -7.34 -5.09 -15.57
N ASP A 107 -8.36 -4.57 -14.87
CA ASP A 107 -8.18 -3.74 -13.67
C ASP A 107 -7.44 -4.46 -12.55
N VAL A 108 -7.68 -5.76 -12.38
CA VAL A 108 -7.04 -6.58 -11.33
C VAL A 108 -5.55 -6.77 -11.61
N GLN A 109 -5.17 -7.06 -12.86
CA GLN A 109 -3.77 -7.23 -13.27
C GLN A 109 -3.01 -5.91 -13.15
N MET A 110 -3.62 -4.82 -13.63
CA MET A 110 -3.05 -3.49 -13.54
C MET A 110 -2.91 -3.04 -12.08
N ALA A 111 -3.91 -3.28 -11.22
CA ALA A 111 -3.81 -3.01 -9.79
C ALA A 111 -2.67 -3.79 -9.11
N GLY A 112 -2.48 -5.07 -9.49
CA GLY A 112 -1.35 -5.87 -9.04
C GLY A 112 -0.01 -5.26 -9.44
N PHE A 113 0.10 -4.77 -10.67
CA PHE A 113 1.30 -4.10 -11.17
C PHE A 113 1.58 -2.78 -10.44
N LEU A 114 0.57 -1.91 -10.28
CA LEU A 114 0.70 -0.66 -9.53
C LEU A 114 1.07 -0.92 -8.05
N SER A 115 0.47 -1.93 -7.42
CA SER A 115 0.86 -2.35 -6.06
C SER A 115 2.34 -2.77 -5.99
N SER A 116 2.88 -3.37 -7.04
CA SER A 116 4.28 -3.82 -7.09
C SER A 116 5.23 -2.64 -7.29
N ILE A 117 4.82 -1.61 -8.04
CA ILE A 117 5.54 -0.33 -8.13
C ILE A 117 5.62 0.32 -6.75
N LEU A 118 4.51 0.39 -6.00
CA LEU A 118 4.50 0.96 -4.64
C LEU A 118 5.42 0.18 -3.68
N ASP A 119 5.51 -1.15 -3.81
CA ASP A 119 6.48 -1.96 -3.07
C ASP A 119 7.92 -1.58 -3.40
N GLY A 120 8.23 -1.47 -4.70
CA GLY A 120 9.56 -1.07 -5.17
C GLY A 120 9.95 0.34 -4.69
N MET A 121 9.00 1.29 -4.75
CA MET A 121 9.19 2.64 -4.22
C MET A 121 9.48 2.61 -2.71
N THR A 122 8.77 1.78 -1.96
CA THR A 122 8.95 1.67 -0.50
C THR A 122 10.34 1.12 -0.14
N ILE A 123 10.83 0.12 -0.88
CA ILE A 123 12.17 -0.43 -0.69
C ILE A 123 13.25 0.61 -1.05
N GLN A 124 13.09 1.31 -2.18
CA GLN A 124 14.04 2.36 -2.57
C GLN A 124 14.08 3.50 -1.56
N ALA A 125 12.92 3.95 -1.09
CA ALA A 125 12.83 4.96 -0.05
C ALA A 125 13.52 4.54 1.25
N GLN A 126 13.46 3.25 1.60
CA GLN A 126 14.15 2.72 2.79
C GLN A 126 15.67 2.78 2.65
N ILE A 127 16.21 2.68 1.43
CA ILE A 127 17.64 2.83 1.14
C ILE A 127 18.03 4.31 1.15
N ASP A 128 17.31 5.13 0.38
CA ASP A 128 17.48 6.58 0.31
C ASP A 128 16.19 7.23 -0.22
N PRO A 129 15.44 7.97 0.61
CA PRO A 129 14.21 8.65 0.20
C PRO A 129 14.39 9.57 -1.01
N LYS A 130 15.59 10.13 -1.20
CA LYS A 130 15.88 11.05 -2.31
C LYS A 130 15.91 10.37 -3.67
N GLN A 131 15.99 9.03 -3.71
CA GLN A 131 15.94 8.27 -4.96
C GLN A 131 14.52 8.11 -5.50
N VAL A 132 13.50 8.35 -4.68
CA VAL A 132 12.10 8.26 -5.10
C VAL A 132 11.63 9.63 -5.57
N ASN A 133 11.63 9.84 -6.89
CA ASN A 133 11.00 11.01 -7.50
C ASN A 133 9.56 10.68 -7.90
N LEU A 134 8.60 11.20 -7.13
CA LEU A 134 7.17 10.96 -7.36
C LEU A 134 6.71 11.31 -8.78
N ASP A 135 7.17 12.42 -9.35
CA ASP A 135 6.72 12.88 -10.66
C ASP A 135 7.17 11.91 -11.78
N ASP A 136 8.38 11.38 -11.66
CA ASP A 136 8.91 10.37 -12.60
C ASP A 136 8.14 9.05 -12.53
N TYR A 137 7.80 8.61 -11.31
CA TYR A 137 6.97 7.42 -11.11
C TYR A 137 5.55 7.64 -11.63
N TRP A 138 4.93 8.76 -11.27
CA TRP A 138 3.56 9.09 -11.68
C TRP A 138 3.43 9.19 -13.18
N LYS A 139 4.37 9.87 -13.86
CA LYS A 139 4.38 9.97 -15.32
C LYS A 139 4.34 8.60 -16.00
N ARG A 140 5.08 7.61 -15.47
CA ARG A 140 5.09 6.24 -15.99
C ARG A 140 3.78 5.51 -15.72
N VAL A 141 3.24 5.66 -14.51
CA VAL A 141 1.94 5.08 -14.11
C VAL A 141 0.82 5.62 -15.00
N GLU A 142 0.76 6.94 -15.19
CA GLU A 142 -0.22 7.60 -16.05
C GLU A 142 -0.11 7.14 -17.50
N THR A 143 1.11 7.04 -18.03
CA THR A 143 1.36 6.52 -19.38
C THR A 143 0.81 5.09 -19.53
N LEU A 144 1.06 4.23 -18.54
CA LEU A 144 0.56 2.84 -18.56
C LEU A 144 -0.97 2.78 -18.50
N ILE A 145 -1.60 3.61 -17.66
CA ILE A 145 -3.07 3.71 -17.58
C ILE A 145 -3.63 4.13 -18.94
N GLN A 146 -3.04 5.14 -19.58
CA GLN A 146 -3.46 5.60 -20.91
C GLN A 146 -3.30 4.51 -21.98
N MET A 147 -2.22 3.72 -21.92
CA MET A 147 -2.02 2.59 -22.83
C MET A 147 -3.08 1.50 -22.66
N GLU A 148 -3.42 1.13 -21.43
CA GLU A 148 -4.48 0.14 -21.17
C GLU A 148 -5.87 0.63 -21.64
N LEU A 149 -6.16 1.92 -21.48
CA LEU A 149 -7.39 2.55 -21.99
C LEU A 149 -7.46 2.53 -23.52
N ALA A 150 -6.33 2.76 -24.20
CA ALA A 150 -6.26 2.71 -25.65
C ALA A 150 -6.46 1.29 -26.23
N VAL A 151 -6.04 0.25 -25.50
CA VAL A 151 -6.25 -1.16 -25.88
C VAL A 151 -7.71 -1.60 -25.69
N THR A 152 -8.46 -0.89 -24.84
CA THR A 152 -9.85 -1.21 -24.52
C THR A 152 -10.90 -0.46 -25.34
N SER A 153 -10.47 0.55 -26.12
CA SER A 153 -11.26 1.32 -27.08
C SER A 153 -11.40 0.59 -28.42
#